data_AF-A0AB34Z4A0-F1
#
_entry.id   AF-A0AB34Z4A0-F1
#
_cell.length_a   1.000
_cell.length_b   1.000
_cell.length_c   1.000
_cell.angle_alpha   90.00
_cell.angle_beta   90.00
_cell.angle_gamma   90.00
#
_symmetry.space_group_name_H-M   'P 1'
#
loop_
_entity.id
_entity.type
_entity.pdbx_description
1 polymer ?
#
loop_
_entity_poly.entity_id
_entity_poly.type
_entity_poly.pdbx_seq_one_letter_code
_entity_poly.pdbx_strand_id
1 'polypeptide(L)'
;MKNKNLVKLFFVSMLFVITCKTYVKEKEEIDSLLSEVATLNNKTDIEEFKNYKGNLNELKERFKDVSNAELKEKLLKLQSSFQDKLAAKLAALKAAKEEIGSITDTDNSTAKAKIWSKAKLVGVTVKFSGSNTSGKGSEMSKEAVGQIDKIIEFLEEGTH
;
A
#
# COMPACT_ATOMS: atom_id res chain seq x y z
N MET A 1 -26.92 52.79 14.87
CA MET A 1 -26.89 51.34 15.14
C MET A 1 -26.48 50.45 13.94
N LYS A 2 -25.97 50.96 12.81
CA LYS A 2 -25.67 50.14 11.61
C LYS A 2 -24.27 49.50 11.56
N ASN A 3 -23.28 49.99 12.33
CA ASN A 3 -21.89 49.49 12.25
C ASN A 3 -21.59 48.24 13.10
N LYS A 4 -22.50 47.82 13.99
CA LYS A 4 -22.28 46.65 14.87
C LYS A 4 -22.31 45.30 14.13
N ASN A 5 -23.01 45.21 13.00
CA ASN A 5 -23.09 43.98 12.21
C ASN A 5 -21.89 43.78 11.26
N LEU A 6 -21.27 44.87 10.78
CA LEU A 6 -20.12 44.78 9.86
C LEU A 6 -18.85 44.29 10.57
N VAL A 7 -18.61 44.77 11.80
CA VAL A 7 -17.47 44.33 12.62
C VAL A 7 -17.62 42.86 13.02
N LYS A 8 -18.84 42.41 13.37
CA LYS A 8 -19.11 40.99 13.64
C LYS A 8 -18.87 40.12 12.41
N LEU A 9 -19.29 40.56 11.22
CA LEU A 9 -19.06 39.83 9.96
C LEU A 9 -17.55 39.70 9.65
N PHE A 10 -16.78 40.78 9.87
CA PHE A 10 -15.33 40.81 9.67
C PHE A 10 -14.59 39.88 10.64
N PHE A 11 -15.00 39.83 11.90
CA PHE A 11 -14.43 38.91 12.88
C PHE A 11 -14.73 37.45 12.55
N VAL A 12 -15.97 37.16 12.10
CA VAL A 12 -16.33 35.81 11.64
C VAL A 12 -15.54 35.42 10.39
N SER A 13 -15.36 36.31 9.42
CA SER A 13 -14.56 36.02 8.22
C SER A 13 -13.07 35.88 8.52
N MET A 14 -12.52 36.67 9.45
CA MET A 14 -11.11 36.59 9.84
C MET A 14 -10.81 35.34 10.67
N LEU A 15 -11.73 34.94 11.57
CA LEU A 15 -11.67 33.65 12.26
C LEU A 15 -11.73 32.49 11.26
N PHE A 16 -12.59 32.60 10.23
CA PHE A 16 -12.67 31.62 9.15
C PHE A 16 -11.33 31.50 8.39
N VAL A 17 -10.69 32.62 8.06
CA VAL A 17 -9.38 32.64 7.39
C VAL A 17 -8.26 32.04 8.26
N ILE A 18 -8.26 32.28 9.58
CA ILE A 18 -7.26 31.72 10.50
C ILE A 18 -7.48 30.20 10.64
N THR A 19 -8.72 29.73 10.77
CA THR A 19 -9.03 28.29 10.78
C THR A 19 -8.80 27.61 9.43
N CYS A 20 -8.89 28.34 8.32
CA CYS A 20 -8.52 27.84 6.99
C CYS A 20 -7.00 27.75 6.77
N LYS A 21 -6.20 28.57 7.47
CA LYS A 21 -4.72 28.55 7.38
C LYS A 21 -4.05 27.57 8.33
N THR A 22 -4.77 27.01 9.30
CA THR A 22 -4.23 25.94 10.14
C THR A 22 -4.07 24.66 9.33
N TYR A 23 -2.92 24.00 9.47
CA TYR A 23 -2.61 22.70 8.88
C TYR A 23 -2.38 22.65 7.36
N VAL A 24 -2.06 23.77 6.70
CA VAL A 24 -1.82 23.78 5.24
C VAL A 24 -0.69 22.82 4.85
N LYS A 25 0.45 22.88 5.56
CA LYS A 25 1.61 22.03 5.26
C LYS A 25 1.33 20.54 5.52
N GLU A 26 0.59 20.26 6.57
CA GLU A 26 0.20 18.92 6.97
C GLU A 26 -0.78 18.30 5.96
N LYS A 27 -1.69 19.11 5.40
CA LYS A 27 -2.55 18.68 4.29
C LYS A 27 -1.74 18.39 3.03
N GLU A 28 -0.76 19.23 2.70
CA GLU A 28 0.16 19.02 1.58
C GLU A 28 1.00 17.74 1.77
N GLU A 29 1.49 17.47 2.99
CA GLU A 29 2.19 16.22 3.35
C GLU A 29 1.29 14.99 3.11
N ILE A 30 0.03 15.04 3.55
CA ILE A 30 -0.94 13.95 3.34
C ILE A 30 -1.29 13.79 1.86
N ASP A 31 -1.47 14.88 1.12
CA ASP A 31 -1.77 14.82 -0.32
C ASP A 31 -0.60 14.25 -1.14
N SER A 32 0.64 14.57 -0.75
CA SER A 32 1.84 13.97 -1.32
C SER A 32 1.84 12.46 -1.10
N LEU A 33 1.66 12.02 0.15
CA LEU A 33 1.61 10.60 0.49
C LEU A 33 0.44 9.87 -0.19
N LEU A 34 -0.70 10.53 -0.34
CA LEU A 34 -1.85 9.95 -1.04
C LEU A 34 -1.55 9.73 -2.53
N SER A 35 -0.83 10.66 -3.15
CA SER A 35 -0.37 10.54 -4.54
C SER A 35 0.63 9.41 -4.69
N GLU A 36 1.56 9.26 -3.74
CA GLU A 36 2.51 8.16 -3.70
C GLU A 36 1.81 6.79 -3.52
N VAL A 37 0.92 6.67 -2.54
CA VAL A 37 0.13 5.45 -2.29
C VAL A 37 -0.69 5.05 -3.52
N ALA A 38 -1.16 6.01 -4.31
CA ALA A 38 -1.89 5.72 -5.53
C ALA A 38 -1.05 4.94 -6.57
N THR A 39 0.28 5.10 -6.55
CA THR A 39 1.22 4.40 -7.45
C THR A 39 1.48 2.95 -7.04
N LEU A 40 1.19 2.58 -5.79
CA LEU A 40 1.36 1.22 -5.29
C LEU A 40 0.54 0.23 -6.14
N ASN A 41 1.17 -0.90 -6.45
CA ASN A 41 0.59 -1.96 -7.24
C ASN A 41 1.15 -3.33 -6.83
N ASN A 42 0.66 -4.39 -7.48
CA ASN A 42 0.99 -5.76 -7.08
C ASN A 42 2.47 -6.12 -7.29
N LYS A 43 3.21 -5.39 -8.14
CA LYS A 43 4.64 -5.60 -8.37
C LYS A 43 5.51 -4.77 -7.44
N THR A 44 4.94 -3.78 -6.75
CA THR A 44 5.67 -2.93 -5.82
C THR A 44 6.34 -3.78 -4.74
N ASP A 45 7.56 -3.38 -4.41
CA ASP A 45 8.39 -4.03 -3.40
C ASP A 45 7.73 -3.99 -2.02
N ILE A 46 7.98 -5.01 -1.21
CA ILE A 46 7.42 -5.09 0.14
C ILE A 46 7.99 -4.03 1.08
N GLU A 47 9.24 -3.60 0.88
CA GLU A 47 9.86 -2.54 1.67
C GLU A 47 9.10 -1.22 1.49
N GLU A 48 8.60 -0.93 0.28
CA GLU A 48 7.76 0.25 0.05
C GLU A 48 6.44 0.16 0.82
N PHE A 49 5.73 -0.97 0.77
CA PHE A 49 4.51 -1.17 1.57
C PHE A 49 4.77 -1.02 3.07
N LYS A 50 5.93 -1.50 3.56
CA LYS A 50 6.36 -1.37 4.95
C LYS A 50 6.57 0.10 5.34
N ASN A 51 7.28 0.84 4.49
CA ASN A 51 7.57 2.25 4.74
C ASN A 51 6.28 3.07 4.80
N TYR A 52 5.33 2.84 3.89
CA TYR A 52 4.03 3.51 3.93
C TYR A 52 3.22 3.14 5.18
N LYS A 53 3.21 1.87 5.61
CA LYS A 53 2.56 1.44 6.86
C LYS A 53 3.14 2.19 8.07
N GLY A 54 4.47 2.34 8.13
CA GLY A 54 5.18 3.10 9.17
C GLY A 54 4.78 4.58 9.18
N ASN A 55 4.95 5.27 8.05
CA ASN A 55 4.62 6.70 7.89
C ASN A 55 3.15 6.98 8.26
N LEU A 56 2.25 6.07 7.89
CA LEU A 56 0.83 6.21 8.16
C LEU A 56 0.49 6.04 9.64
N ASN A 57 1.20 5.16 10.35
CA ASN A 57 1.08 5.03 11.80
C ASN A 57 1.62 6.27 12.53
N GLU A 58 2.76 6.82 12.09
CA GLU A 58 3.31 8.06 12.63
C GLU A 58 2.35 9.24 12.43
N LEU A 59 1.76 9.37 11.24
CA LEU A 59 0.75 10.41 10.97
C LEU A 59 -0.50 10.23 11.82
N LYS A 60 -0.98 8.99 11.97
CA LYS A 60 -2.13 8.68 12.81
C LYS A 60 -1.88 9.11 14.27
N GLU A 61 -0.70 8.85 14.80
CA GLU A 61 -0.33 9.23 16.16
C GLU A 61 -0.14 10.75 16.30
N ARG A 62 0.59 11.38 15.37
CA ARG A 62 0.79 12.85 15.33
C ARG A 62 -0.52 13.62 15.31
N PHE A 63 -1.56 13.09 14.65
CA PHE A 63 -2.84 13.78 14.46
C PHE A 63 -4.01 13.14 15.21
N LYS A 64 -3.77 12.28 16.21
CA LYS A 64 -4.84 11.59 16.95
C LYS A 64 -5.84 12.55 17.61
N ASP A 65 -5.36 13.69 18.11
CA ASP A 65 -6.15 14.68 18.84
C ASP A 65 -6.56 15.89 17.97
N VAL A 66 -6.29 15.84 16.65
CA VAL A 66 -6.65 16.97 15.78
C VAL A 66 -8.17 17.14 15.75
N SER A 67 -8.67 18.38 15.74
CA SER A 67 -10.11 18.68 15.62
C SER A 67 -10.50 19.22 14.24
N ASN A 68 -9.51 19.51 13.38
CA ASN A 68 -9.72 19.99 12.02
C ASN A 68 -10.37 18.89 11.15
N ALA A 69 -11.60 19.12 10.72
CA ALA A 69 -12.39 18.13 9.98
C ALA A 69 -11.77 17.75 8.63
N GLU A 70 -11.21 18.73 7.90
CA GLU A 70 -10.60 18.50 6.59
C GLU A 70 -9.32 17.66 6.69
N LEU A 71 -8.48 17.92 7.70
CA LEU A 71 -7.29 17.10 7.95
C LEU A 71 -7.67 15.66 8.32
N LYS A 72 -8.70 15.47 9.15
CA LYS A 72 -9.23 14.13 9.48
C LYS A 72 -9.70 13.39 8.24
N GLU A 73 -10.48 14.06 7.39
CA GLU A 73 -10.98 13.47 6.15
C GLU A 73 -9.84 13.01 5.24
N LYS A 74 -8.81 13.85 5.05
CA LYS A 74 -7.62 13.50 4.26
C LYS A 74 -6.85 12.32 4.86
N LEU A 75 -6.66 12.28 6.18
CA LEU A 75 -6.01 11.15 6.85
C LEU A 75 -6.80 9.84 6.68
N LEU A 76 -8.13 9.88 6.84
CA LEU A 76 -9.01 8.72 6.64
C LEU A 76 -8.96 8.23 5.19
N LYS A 77 -8.94 9.16 4.22
CA LYS A 77 -8.81 8.83 2.80
C LYS A 77 -7.46 8.18 2.49
N LEU A 78 -6.36 8.69 3.05
CA LEU A 78 -5.04 8.09 2.93
C LEU A 78 -5.01 6.67 3.51
N GLN A 79 -5.56 6.48 4.71
CA GLN A 79 -5.71 5.17 5.36
C GLN A 79 -6.48 4.18 4.50
N SER A 80 -7.65 4.58 4.00
CA SER A 80 -8.50 3.72 3.19
C SER A 80 -7.81 3.37 1.86
N SER A 81 -7.22 4.36 1.19
CA SER A 81 -6.47 4.14 -0.06
C SER A 81 -5.32 3.15 0.13
N PHE A 82 -4.55 3.28 1.21
CA PHE A 82 -3.47 2.33 1.51
C PHE A 82 -4.00 0.93 1.81
N GLN A 83 -5.08 0.80 2.59
CA GLN A 83 -5.70 -0.50 2.88
C GLN A 83 -6.22 -1.18 1.62
N ASP A 84 -6.83 -0.44 0.69
CA ASP A 84 -7.27 -0.98 -0.60
C ASP A 84 -6.10 -1.54 -1.42
N LYS A 85 -4.97 -0.80 -1.45
CA LYS A 85 -3.74 -1.25 -2.13
C LYS A 85 -3.12 -2.47 -1.46
N LEU A 86 -3.10 -2.50 -0.12
CA LEU A 86 -2.60 -3.63 0.66
C LEU A 86 -3.44 -4.88 0.42
N ALA A 87 -4.77 -4.75 0.46
CA ALA A 87 -5.70 -5.84 0.18
C ALA A 87 -5.53 -6.38 -1.24
N ALA A 88 -5.38 -5.51 -2.23
CA ALA A 88 -5.10 -5.91 -3.62
C ALA A 88 -3.77 -6.67 -3.75
N LYS A 89 -2.71 -6.20 -3.09
CA LYS A 89 -1.40 -6.87 -3.06
C LYS A 89 -1.50 -8.26 -2.40
N LEU A 90 -2.15 -8.37 -1.24
CA LEU A 90 -2.36 -9.63 -0.54
C LEU A 90 -3.17 -10.63 -1.35
N ALA A 91 -4.25 -10.18 -1.99
CA ALA A 91 -5.05 -11.02 -2.88
C ALA A 91 -4.22 -11.54 -4.07
N ALA A 92 -3.42 -10.67 -4.68
CA ALA A 92 -2.55 -11.05 -5.79
C ALA A 92 -1.47 -12.07 -5.37
N LEU A 93 -0.86 -11.89 -4.19
CA LEU A 93 0.11 -12.83 -3.62
C LEU A 93 -0.53 -14.20 -3.38
N LYS A 94 -1.70 -14.24 -2.73
CA LYS A 94 -2.45 -15.48 -2.45
C LYS A 94 -2.83 -16.20 -3.74
N ALA A 95 -3.32 -15.48 -4.75
CA ALA A 95 -3.64 -16.04 -6.06
C ALA A 95 -2.38 -16.59 -6.76
N ALA A 96 -1.26 -15.86 -6.75
CA ALA A 96 -0.02 -16.34 -7.34
C ALA A 96 0.51 -17.60 -6.64
N LYS A 97 0.42 -17.66 -5.31
CA LYS A 97 0.77 -18.86 -4.52
C LYS A 97 -0.04 -20.07 -4.95
N GLU A 98 -1.36 -19.95 -5.02
CA GLU A 98 -2.26 -21.03 -5.42
C GLU A 98 -2.00 -21.49 -6.86
N GLU A 99 -1.85 -20.54 -7.78
CA GLU A 99 -1.56 -20.84 -9.18
C GLU A 99 -0.20 -21.53 -9.39
N ILE A 100 0.81 -21.19 -8.59
CA ILE A 100 2.13 -21.83 -8.65
C ILE A 100 2.07 -23.22 -8.00
N GLY A 101 1.43 -23.32 -6.84
CA GLY A 101 1.30 -24.57 -6.08
C GLY A 101 0.46 -25.65 -6.76
N SER A 102 -0.46 -25.26 -7.65
CA SER A 102 -1.31 -26.18 -8.43
C SER A 102 -0.65 -26.75 -9.69
N ILE A 103 0.56 -26.32 -10.04
CA ILE A 103 1.31 -26.85 -11.20
C ILE A 103 1.90 -28.22 -10.81
N THR A 104 1.35 -29.30 -11.35
CA THR A 104 1.77 -30.67 -11.04
C THR A 104 3.00 -31.13 -11.82
N ASP A 105 3.07 -30.84 -13.13
CA ASP A 105 4.25 -31.09 -13.96
C ASP A 105 5.07 -29.80 -14.08
N THR A 106 5.97 -29.59 -13.11
CA THR A 106 6.73 -28.35 -12.98
C THR A 106 7.94 -28.26 -13.92
N ASP A 107 8.40 -29.38 -14.48
CA ASP A 107 9.73 -29.46 -15.10
C ASP A 107 9.76 -29.17 -16.60
N ASN A 108 8.60 -29.15 -17.26
CA ASN A 108 8.52 -28.69 -18.65
C ASN A 108 8.73 -27.16 -18.77
N SER A 109 9.15 -26.72 -19.96
CA SER A 109 9.50 -25.31 -20.23
C SER A 109 8.35 -24.34 -19.94
N THR A 110 7.13 -24.72 -20.29
CA THR A 110 5.92 -23.90 -20.11
C THR A 110 5.60 -23.70 -18.63
N ALA A 111 5.72 -24.76 -17.82
CA ALA A 111 5.51 -24.70 -16.38
C ALA A 111 6.56 -23.80 -15.70
N LYS A 112 7.85 -23.97 -16.02
CA LYS A 112 8.92 -23.10 -15.50
C LYS A 112 8.68 -21.63 -15.85
N ALA A 113 8.26 -21.35 -17.09
CA ALA A 113 7.92 -19.99 -17.52
C ALA A 113 6.69 -19.43 -16.79
N LYS A 114 5.67 -20.27 -16.53
CA LYS A 114 4.48 -19.89 -15.77
C LYS A 114 4.82 -19.58 -14.31
N ILE A 115 5.61 -20.42 -13.63
CA ILE A 115 6.07 -20.17 -12.26
C ILE A 115 6.82 -18.83 -12.18
N TRP A 116 7.81 -18.64 -13.05
CA TRP A 116 8.62 -17.43 -13.06
C TRP A 116 7.80 -16.17 -13.33
N SER A 117 6.92 -16.20 -14.33
CA SER A 117 6.09 -15.04 -14.68
C SER A 117 5.08 -14.70 -13.58
N LYS A 118 4.45 -15.69 -12.97
CA LYS A 118 3.48 -15.48 -11.87
C LYS A 118 4.14 -14.90 -10.63
N ALA A 119 5.31 -15.41 -10.24
CA ALA A 119 6.10 -14.84 -9.16
C ALA A 119 6.48 -13.37 -9.46
N LYS A 120 6.97 -13.10 -10.67
CA LYS A 120 7.35 -11.74 -11.09
C LYS A 120 6.19 -10.74 -11.07
N LEU A 121 4.97 -11.18 -11.40
CA LEU A 121 3.78 -10.32 -11.39
C LEU A 121 3.41 -9.81 -9.99
N VAL A 122 3.88 -10.48 -8.94
CA VAL A 122 3.66 -10.09 -7.55
C VAL A 122 4.91 -9.51 -6.87
N GLY A 123 5.93 -9.17 -7.67
CA GLY A 123 7.19 -8.59 -7.18
C GLY A 123 8.16 -9.61 -6.59
N VAL A 124 7.92 -10.92 -6.78
CA VAL A 124 8.83 -11.98 -6.33
C VAL A 124 9.80 -12.36 -7.43
N THR A 125 11.09 -12.31 -7.13
CA THR A 125 12.14 -12.66 -8.08
C THR A 125 12.67 -14.06 -7.77
N VAL A 126 12.44 -14.99 -8.69
CA VAL A 126 13.03 -16.33 -8.68
C VAL A 126 13.94 -16.51 -9.89
N LYS A 127 15.04 -17.25 -9.71
CA LYS A 127 15.95 -17.53 -10.81
C LYS A 127 15.30 -18.46 -11.82
N PHE A 128 15.22 -18.02 -13.08
CA PHE A 128 14.73 -18.90 -14.14
C PHE A 128 15.74 -20.02 -14.40
N SER A 129 15.30 -21.26 -14.23
CA SER A 129 16.07 -22.43 -14.62
C SER A 129 15.72 -22.83 -16.05
N GLY A 130 16.73 -23.10 -16.87
CA GLY A 130 16.55 -23.46 -18.27
C GLY A 130 15.62 -24.65 -18.49
N SER A 131 15.10 -24.77 -19.70
CA SER A 131 14.09 -25.76 -20.08
C SER A 131 14.52 -27.21 -19.85
N ASN A 132 15.83 -27.50 -19.91
CA ASN A 132 16.35 -28.87 -20.05
C ASN A 132 16.83 -29.50 -18.72
N THR A 133 16.78 -28.78 -17.61
CA THR A 133 17.25 -29.26 -16.30
C THR A 133 16.11 -29.87 -15.49
N SER A 134 16.14 -31.20 -15.30
CA SER A 134 15.18 -31.93 -14.46
C SER A 134 15.28 -31.49 -12.99
N GLY A 135 14.17 -31.55 -12.25
CA GLY A 135 14.03 -31.20 -10.84
C GLY A 135 13.99 -29.69 -10.56
N LYS A 136 14.43 -28.86 -11.50
CA LYS A 136 14.56 -27.40 -11.30
C LYS A 136 13.24 -26.64 -11.32
N GLY A 137 12.20 -27.18 -11.95
CA GLY A 137 10.86 -26.59 -11.88
C GLY A 137 10.27 -26.69 -10.47
N SER A 138 10.48 -27.83 -9.80
CA SER A 138 10.02 -28.03 -8.42
C SER A 138 10.75 -27.11 -7.45
N GLU A 139 12.07 -26.94 -7.62
CA GLU A 139 12.86 -25.96 -6.85
C GLU A 139 12.35 -24.53 -7.04
N MET A 140 12.11 -24.11 -8.29
CA MET A 140 11.57 -22.77 -8.59
C MET A 140 10.18 -22.55 -7.95
N SER A 141 9.31 -23.56 -8.00
CA SER A 141 7.97 -23.50 -7.39
C SER A 141 8.07 -23.32 -5.87
N LYS A 142 8.89 -24.15 -5.20
CA LYS A 142 9.12 -24.06 -3.75
C LYS A 142 9.74 -22.72 -3.35
N GLU A 143 10.72 -22.24 -4.10
CA GLU A 143 11.35 -20.94 -3.86
C GLU A 143 10.33 -19.80 -4.00
N ALA A 144 9.54 -19.79 -5.07
CA ALA A 144 8.53 -18.77 -5.31
C ALA A 144 7.47 -18.76 -4.21
N VAL A 145 6.89 -19.91 -3.89
CA VAL A 145 5.87 -20.05 -2.83
C VAL A 145 6.45 -19.64 -1.47
N GLY A 146 7.66 -20.08 -1.14
CA GLY A 146 8.30 -19.73 0.13
C GLY A 146 8.60 -18.24 0.27
N GLN A 147 8.99 -17.56 -0.81
CA GLN A 147 9.13 -16.10 -0.80
C GLN A 147 7.77 -15.40 -0.67
N ILE A 148 6.75 -15.86 -1.40
CA ILE A 148 5.38 -15.31 -1.30
C ILE A 148 4.83 -15.45 0.12
N ASP A 149 5.02 -16.60 0.78
CA ASP A 149 4.53 -16.82 2.14
C ASP A 149 5.15 -15.87 3.16
N LYS A 150 6.46 -15.65 3.09
CA LYS A 150 7.14 -14.66 3.95
C LYS A 150 6.61 -13.25 3.74
N ILE A 151 6.30 -12.88 2.49
CA ILE A 151 5.75 -11.58 2.15
C ILE A 151 4.32 -11.44 2.70
N ILE A 152 3.49 -12.48 2.56
CA ILE A 152 2.13 -12.48 3.12
C ILE A 152 2.17 -12.36 4.65
N GLU A 153 2.94 -13.23 5.31
CA GLU A 153 3.10 -13.23 6.77
C GLU A 153 3.51 -11.85 7.27
N PHE A 154 4.52 -11.24 6.65
CA PHE A 154 4.99 -9.91 7.01
C PHE A 154 3.94 -8.81 6.83
N LEU A 155 3.18 -8.85 5.73
CA LEU A 155 2.14 -7.84 5.46
C LEU A 155 0.96 -7.98 6.43
N GLU A 156 0.64 -9.22 6.83
CA GLU A 156 -0.42 -9.54 7.79
C GLU A 156 0.01 -9.25 9.24
N GLU A 157 1.29 -9.43 9.59
CA GLU A 157 1.87 -9.02 10.87
C GLU A 157 1.66 -7.51 11.11
N GLY A 158 0.89 -7.18 12.15
CA GLY A 158 0.50 -5.81 12.49
C GLY A 158 -0.77 -5.30 11.78
N THR A 159 -1.59 -6.21 11.25
CA THR A 159 -3.01 -5.92 10.88
C THR A 159 -3.97 -6.28 12.03
N HIS A 160 -3.45 -6.87 13.10
CA HIS A 160 -4.12 -7.24 14.34
C HIS A 160 -3.76 -6.30 15.49
#